data_AF-A0A3C1WHB1-F1
#
_entry.id   AF-A0A3C1WHB1-F1
#
_cell.length_a   1.000
_cell.length_b   1.000
_cell.length_c   1.000
_cell.angle_alpha   90.00
_cell.angle_beta   90.00
_cell.angle_gamma   90.00
#
_symmetry.space_group_name_H-M   'P 1'
#
loop_
_entity.id
_entity.type
_entity.pdbx_description
1 polymer ?
#
loop_
_entity_poly.entity_id
_entity_poly.type
_entity_poly.pdbx_seq_one_letter_code
_entity_poly.pdbx_strand_id
1 'polypeptide(L)'
;EYILNPQDLGFSLATPADLLGGDAPQNAAILRDIFNGAKGPKRDVVALNAAAALYVSGVASNLKDGVAKARQALDSGAAKATLEAWVGFSNNPS
;
A
#
# COMPACT_ATOMS: atom_id res chain seq x y z
N GLU A 1 15.01 19.63 5.18
CA GLU A 1 13.59 19.28 5.39
C GLU A 1 12.81 19.69 4.14
N TYR A 2 11.90 18.85 3.64
CA TYR A 2 11.05 19.19 2.50
C TYR A 2 9.62 18.74 2.81
N ILE A 3 8.63 19.51 2.36
CA ILE A 3 7.20 19.20 2.54
C ILE A 3 6.72 18.46 1.30
N LEU A 4 6.15 17.27 1.50
CA LEU A 4 5.52 16.48 0.44
C LEU A 4 4.03 16.83 0.36
N ASN A 5 3.58 17.31 -0.80
CA ASN A 5 2.15 17.39 -1.09
C ASN A 5 1.70 16.09 -1.80
N PRO A 6 0.73 15.32 -1.24
CA PRO A 6 0.20 14.10 -1.88
C PRO A 6 -0.30 14.32 -3.31
N GLN A 7 -0.76 15.53 -3.63
CA GLN A 7 -1.24 15.87 -4.97
C GLN A 7 -0.13 15.82 -6.03
N ASP A 8 1.13 16.12 -5.66
CA ASP A 8 2.28 16.04 -6.57
C ASP A 8 2.58 14.58 -6.99
N LEU A 9 2.10 13.63 -6.19
CA LEU A 9 2.20 12.19 -6.45
C LEU A 9 0.94 11.61 -7.09
N GLY A 10 -0.07 12.44 -7.39
CA GLY A 10 -1.32 12.03 -8.01
C GLY A 10 -2.30 11.35 -7.05
N PHE A 11 -2.30 11.76 -5.78
CA PHE A 11 -3.32 11.40 -4.80
C PHE A 11 -4.30 12.54 -4.58
N SER A 12 -5.54 12.19 -4.23
CA SER A 12 -6.50 13.16 -3.71
C SER A 12 -6.22 13.42 -2.23
N LEU A 13 -6.58 14.60 -1.74
CA LEU A 13 -6.53 14.88 -0.31
C LEU A 13 -7.58 14.03 0.42
N ALA A 14 -7.22 13.58 1.61
CA ALA A 14 -8.08 12.78 2.48
C ALA A 14 -8.05 13.37 3.88
N THR A 15 -9.17 13.25 4.60
CA THR A 15 -9.24 13.61 6.01
C THR A 15 -8.65 12.49 6.86
N PRO A 16 -8.24 12.76 8.12
CA PRO A 16 -7.85 11.70 9.04
C PRO A 16 -8.93 10.63 9.21
N ALA A 17 -10.21 11.01 9.15
CA ALA A 17 -11.33 10.09 9.26
C ALA A 17 -11.39 9.09 8.10
N ASP A 18 -11.01 9.50 6.89
CA ASP A 18 -10.99 8.62 5.70
C ASP A 18 -9.92 7.53 5.80
N LEU A 19 -8.88 7.77 6.61
CA LEU A 19 -7.74 6.87 6.81
C LEU A 19 -7.88 5.99 8.06
N LEU A 20 -8.94 6.18 8.85
CA LEU A 20 -9.14 5.41 10.08
C LEU A 20 -9.23 3.91 9.80
N GLY A 21 -8.35 3.17 10.45
CA GLY A 21 -8.49 1.74 10.67
C GLY A 21 -9.46 1.45 11.82
N GLY A 22 -9.43 0.21 12.28
CA GLY A 22 -10.20 -0.25 13.42
C GLY A 22 -9.42 -1.28 14.22
N ASP A 23 -10.12 -2.27 14.76
CA ASP A 23 -9.51 -3.42 15.42
C ASP A 23 -8.80 -4.36 14.42
N ALA A 24 -8.20 -5.44 14.94
CA ALA A 24 -7.45 -6.38 14.11
C ALA A 24 -8.31 -7.03 12.99
N PRO A 25 -9.52 -7.58 13.27
CA PRO A 25 -10.41 -8.06 12.21
C PRO A 25 -10.75 -7.01 11.16
N GLN A 26 -11.07 -5.79 11.56
CA GLN A 26 -11.43 -4.69 10.66
C GLN A 26 -10.26 -4.30 9.76
N ASN A 27 -9.05 -4.14 10.32
CA ASN A 27 -7.86 -3.81 9.54
C ASN A 27 -7.49 -4.93 8.57
N ALA A 28 -7.69 -6.18 8.97
CA ALA A 28 -7.45 -7.33 8.12
C ALA A 28 -8.46 -7.42 6.96
N ALA A 29 -9.71 -6.98 7.15
CA ALA A 29 -10.69 -6.84 6.07
C ALA A 29 -10.31 -5.70 5.12
N ILE A 30 -10.00 -4.51 5.65
CA ILE A 30 -9.55 -3.34 4.87
C ILE A 30 -8.36 -3.72 3.96
N LEU A 31 -7.35 -4.40 4.51
CA LEU A 31 -6.18 -4.80 3.73
C LEU A 31 -6.54 -5.78 2.61
N ARG A 32 -7.40 -6.76 2.89
CA ARG A 32 -7.88 -7.71 1.88
C ARG A 32 -8.67 -7.02 0.77
N ASP A 33 -9.51 -6.05 1.12
CA ASP A 33 -10.27 -5.27 0.13
C ASP A 33 -9.32 -4.47 -0.78
N ILE A 34 -8.29 -3.83 -0.21
CA ILE A 34 -7.26 -3.13 -0.97
C ILE A 34 -6.55 -4.09 -1.94
N PHE A 35 -6.18 -5.27 -1.48
CA PHE A 35 -5.53 -6.31 -2.30
C PHE A 35 -6.46 -6.94 -3.34
N ASN A 36 -7.77 -6.86 -3.14
CA ASN A 36 -8.79 -7.26 -4.12
C ASN A 36 -9.20 -6.10 -5.06
N GLY A 37 -8.53 -4.95 -4.99
CA GLY A 37 -8.68 -3.86 -5.94
C GLY A 37 -9.56 -2.70 -5.48
N ALA A 38 -9.98 -2.67 -4.21
CA ALA A 38 -10.72 -1.53 -3.65
C ALA A 38 -9.93 -0.23 -3.85
N LYS A 39 -10.61 0.82 -4.31
CA LYS A 39 -10.02 2.14 -4.56
C LYS A 39 -10.36 3.09 -3.42
N GLY A 40 -9.57 4.16 -3.25
CA GLY A 40 -9.84 5.24 -2.31
C GLY A 40 -8.71 5.50 -1.31
N PRO A 41 -8.93 6.41 -0.33
CA PRO A 41 -7.89 6.98 0.53
C PRO A 41 -7.04 5.94 1.29
N LYS A 42 -7.66 4.85 1.75
CA LYS A 42 -6.94 3.77 2.46
C LYS A 42 -5.98 3.01 1.54
N ARG A 43 -6.35 2.78 0.29
CA ARG A 43 -5.42 2.22 -0.72
C ARG A 43 -4.31 3.22 -1.04
N ASP A 44 -4.65 4.50 -1.15
CA ASP A 44 -3.72 5.55 -1.51
C ASP A 44 -2.62 5.74 -0.46
N VAL A 45 -2.96 5.73 0.83
CA VAL A 45 -1.96 5.80 1.90
C VAL A 45 -1.06 4.56 1.95
N VAL A 46 -1.60 3.37 1.65
CA VAL A 46 -0.80 2.14 1.53
C VAL A 46 0.20 2.27 0.37
N ALA A 47 -0.25 2.76 -0.80
CA ALA A 47 0.62 2.97 -1.95
C ALA A 47 1.70 4.02 -1.65
N LEU A 48 1.37 5.10 -0.94
CA LEU A 48 2.31 6.14 -0.55
C LEU A 48 3.38 5.62 0.42
N ASN A 49 2.99 4.89 1.47
CA ASN A 49 3.92 4.30 2.42
C ASN A 49 4.84 3.27 1.75
N ALA A 50 4.30 2.43 0.86
CA ALA A 50 5.09 1.50 0.07
C ALA A 50 6.06 2.22 -0.88
N ALA A 51 5.63 3.32 -1.52
CA ALA A 51 6.49 4.14 -2.36
C ALA A 51 7.68 4.70 -1.59
N ALA A 52 7.46 5.18 -0.36
CA ALA A 52 8.54 5.64 0.51
C ALA A 52 9.52 4.51 0.83
N ALA A 53 9.02 3.32 1.18
CA ALA A 53 9.86 2.14 1.44
C ALA A 53 10.68 1.71 0.21
N LEU A 54 10.08 1.73 -0.99
CA LEU A 54 10.75 1.42 -2.25
C LEU A 54 11.82 2.46 -2.61
N TYR A 55 11.56 3.73 -2.33
CA TYR A 55 12.53 4.79 -2.56
C TYR A 55 13.74 4.68 -1.62
N VAL A 56 13.52 4.55 -0.31
CA VAL A 56 14.64 4.48 0.66
C VAL A 56 15.45 3.20 0.53
N SER A 57 14.88 2.12 -0.03
CA SER A 57 15.59 0.88 -0.34
C SER A 57 16.33 0.91 -1.69
N GLY A 58 16.24 2.00 -2.46
CA GLY A 58 16.90 2.14 -3.76
C GLY A 58 16.21 1.39 -4.91
N VAL A 59 15.03 0.80 -4.68
CA VAL A 59 14.24 0.09 -5.70
C VAL A 59 13.52 1.07 -6.63
N ALA A 60 13.10 2.22 -6.09
CA ALA A 60 12.53 3.32 -6.86
C ALA A 60 13.50 4.50 -6.89
N SER A 61 13.59 5.17 -8.04
CA SER A 61 14.48 6.32 -8.25
C SER A 61 13.99 7.61 -7.60
N ASN A 62 12.69 7.70 -7.30
CA ASN A 62 12.05 8.79 -6.56
C ASN A 62 10.66 8.33 -6.07
N LEU A 63 9.96 9.16 -5.31
CA LEU A 63 8.64 8.82 -4.77
C LEU A 63 7.57 8.59 -5.85
N LYS A 64 7.61 9.31 -6.97
CA LYS A 64 6.62 9.15 -8.05
C LYS A 64 6.76 7.78 -8.74
N ASP A 65 8.01 7.38 -8.99
CA ASP A 65 8.34 6.02 -9.45
C ASP A 65 7.93 4.97 -8.40
N GLY A 66 8.18 5.23 -7.11
CA GLY A 66 7.74 4.38 -6.01
C GLY A 66 6.23 4.19 -5.99
N VAL A 67 5.44 5.26 -6.19
CA VAL A 67 3.98 5.19 -6.24
C VAL A 67 3.52 4.38 -7.45
N ALA A 68 4.15 4.56 -8.62
CA ALA A 68 3.84 3.78 -9.80
C ALA A 68 4.07 2.27 -9.58
N LYS A 69 5.23 1.90 -9.01
CA LYS A 69 5.55 0.51 -8.65
C LYS A 69 4.60 -0.06 -7.59
N ALA A 70 4.27 0.70 -6.55
CA ALA A 70 3.34 0.28 -5.51
C ALA A 70 1.93 0.04 -6.08
N ARG A 71 1.44 0.96 -6.92
CA ARG A 71 0.15 0.80 -7.63
C ARG A 71 0.18 -0.42 -8.54
N GLN A 72 1.25 -0.62 -9.30
CA GLN A 72 1.43 -1.80 -10.15
C GLN A 72 1.37 -3.10 -9.33
N ALA A 73 2.05 -3.17 -8.18
CA ALA A 73 2.03 -4.36 -7.31
C ALA A 73 0.64 -4.67 -6.73
N LEU A 74 -0.14 -3.62 -6.44
CA LEU A 74 -1.53 -3.76 -6.00
C LEU A 74 -2.43 -4.20 -7.16
N ASP A 75 -2.35 -3.53 -8.30
CA ASP A 75 -3.25 -3.75 -9.44
C ASP A 75 -2.97 -5.07 -10.18
N SER A 76 -1.72 -5.56 -10.16
CA SER A 76 -1.36 -6.86 -10.75
C SER A 76 -1.71 -8.05 -9.86
N GLY A 77 -2.09 -7.81 -8.60
CA GLY A 77 -2.30 -8.85 -7.60
C GLY A 77 -1.00 -9.42 -7.00
N ALA A 78 0.18 -8.92 -7.38
CA ALA A 78 1.45 -9.39 -6.84
C ALA A 78 1.54 -9.22 -5.31
N ALA A 79 1.02 -8.12 -4.76
CA ALA A 79 0.96 -7.90 -3.31
C ALA A 79 0.11 -8.97 -2.60
N LYS A 80 -1.02 -9.37 -3.21
CA LYS A 80 -1.91 -10.41 -2.70
C LYS A 80 -1.22 -11.78 -2.73
N ALA A 81 -0.60 -12.13 -3.85
CA ALA A 81 0.12 -13.38 -4.02
C ALA A 81 1.25 -13.55 -2.99
N THR A 82 1.99 -12.46 -2.70
CA THR A 82 3.03 -12.47 -1.64
C THR A 82 2.42 -12.74 -0.26
N LEU A 83 1.29 -12.10 0.09
CA LEU A 83 0.62 -12.36 1.36
C LEU A 83 0.17 -13.83 1.47
N GLU A 84 -0.43 -14.38 0.41
CA GLU A 84 -0.87 -15.78 0.37
C GLU A 84 0.29 -16.76 0.54
N ALA A 85 1.42 -16.50 -0.12
CA ALA A 85 2.64 -17.29 0.03
C ALA A 85 3.19 -17.23 1.47
N TRP A 86 3.20 -16.05 2.09
CA TRP A 86 3.62 -15.88 3.49
C TRP A 86 2.71 -16.61 4.48
N VAL A 87 1.39 -16.54 4.29
CA VAL A 87 0.42 -17.28 5.12
C VAL A 87 0.64 -18.79 4.99
N GLY A 88 0.86 -19.27 3.77
CA GLY A 88 1.17 -20.68 3.53
C GLY A 88 2.45 -21.12 4.26
N PHE A 89 3.51 -20.32 4.16
CA PHE A 89 4.79 -20.57 4.82
C PHE A 89 4.67 -20.52 6.36
N SER A 90 3.97 -19.53 6.92
CA SER A 90 3.86 -19.38 8.38
C SER A 90 3.02 -20.46 9.04
N ASN A 91 2.02 -20.99 8.33
CA ASN A 91 1.13 -22.01 8.87
C ASN A 91 1.68 -23.43 8.71
N ASN A 92 2.57 -23.64 7.73
CA ASN A 92 3.27 -24.89 7.51
C ASN A 92 4.76 -24.63 7.32
N PRO A 93 5.49 -24.26 8.40
CA PRO A 93 6.93 -24.08 8.32
C PRO A 93 7.56 -25.45 8.03
N SER A 94 8.21 -25.56 6.87
CA SER A 94 9.01 -26.73 6.49
C SER A 94 10.16 -26.98 7.44
#